data_AF-A0A8B7IG86-F1
#
_entry.id   AF-A0A8B7IG86-F1
#
_cell.length_a   1.000
_cell.length_b   1.000
_cell.length_c   1.000
_cell.angle_alpha   90.00
_cell.angle_beta   90.00
_cell.angle_gamma   90.00
#
_symmetry.space_group_name_H-M   'P 1'
#
loop_
_entity.id
_entity.type
_entity.pdbx_description
1 polymer ?
#
loop_
_entity_poly.entity_id
_entity_poly.type
_entity_poly.pdbx_seq_one_letter_code
_entity_poly.pdbx_strand_id
1 'polypeptide(L)'
;MGVFQSSGDCFWTELDRCCSVLADKHKLERFLRPDAALVVTVYAPITFPPASVLLFKQRSNGMHDLIATGSLLAVDPDRIVIKRLVLSGHPFKIFTKTAVVRYMFFNREDVMWFKPVELRTKWGRRGHIKEPLGTHGHMKCHFDGQLKSQDTVLLNLYKRVFPKWTYDPYVPEPVPWVRDETMPPAQEVEME
;
A
#
# COMPACT_ATOMS: atom_id res chain seq x y z
N MET A 1 4.26 -28.51 7.74
CA MET A 1 3.36 -27.77 6.85
C MET A 1 2.78 -26.64 7.68
N GLY A 2 3.25 -25.40 7.51
CA GLY A 2 2.78 -24.27 8.30
C GLY A 2 1.43 -23.80 7.77
N VAL A 3 0.37 -24.02 8.54
CA VAL A 3 -0.98 -23.52 8.21
C VAL A 3 -1.10 -22.17 8.90
N PHE A 4 -1.15 -21.08 8.12
CA PHE A 4 -1.38 -19.74 8.65
C PHE A 4 -2.84 -19.36 8.39
N GLN A 5 -3.63 -19.30 9.46
CA GLN A 5 -5.05 -18.94 9.40
C GLN A 5 -5.23 -17.52 9.88
N SER A 6 -5.82 -16.68 9.03
CA SER A 6 -6.16 -15.31 9.42
C SER A 6 -7.48 -15.34 10.21
N SER A 7 -7.44 -15.26 11.53
CA SER A 7 -8.64 -15.26 12.37
C SER A 7 -9.41 -13.93 12.25
N GLY A 8 -10.72 -14.03 11.99
CA GLY A 8 -11.79 -13.11 12.39
C GLY A 8 -11.84 -11.69 11.81
N ASP A 9 -10.75 -10.92 11.88
CA ASP A 9 -10.67 -9.50 11.45
C ASP A 9 -9.25 -9.17 10.97
N CYS A 10 -8.66 -10.07 10.18
CA CYS A 10 -7.36 -9.85 9.58
C CYS A 10 -7.51 -8.95 8.35
N PHE A 11 -7.54 -7.64 8.59
CA PHE A 11 -7.42 -6.62 7.57
C PHE A 11 -6.04 -6.71 6.90
N TRP A 12 -5.89 -7.68 6.01
CA TRP A 12 -4.79 -7.93 5.08
C TRP A 12 -3.40 -7.88 5.72
N THR A 13 -2.92 -9.05 6.15
CA THR A 13 -1.50 -9.32 6.41
C THR A 13 -0.65 -8.64 5.34
N GLU A 14 0.34 -7.88 5.76
CA GLU A 14 1.07 -6.89 4.96
C GLU A 14 1.71 -7.55 3.74
N LEU A 15 1.05 -7.37 2.59
CA LEU A 15 1.46 -7.88 1.29
C LEU A 15 2.42 -6.89 0.68
N ASP A 16 3.63 -7.32 0.40
CA ASP A 16 4.63 -6.47 -0.24
C ASP A 16 4.94 -6.97 -1.65
N ARG A 17 4.99 -6.03 -2.60
CA ARG A 17 5.53 -6.36 -3.91
C ARG A 17 7.04 -6.29 -3.87
N CYS A 18 7.68 -7.44 -4.05
CA CYS A 18 9.09 -7.49 -4.38
C CYS A 18 9.24 -7.25 -5.90
N CYS A 19 9.44 -6.00 -6.33
CA CYS A 19 9.69 -5.72 -7.75
C CYS A 19 11.14 -6.02 -8.18
N SER A 20 12.02 -6.31 -7.22
CA SER A 20 13.41 -6.73 -7.43
C SER A 20 13.91 -7.35 -6.13
N VAL A 21 14.45 -8.56 -6.19
CA VAL A 21 14.99 -9.30 -5.02
C VAL A 21 16.19 -8.58 -4.37
N LEU A 22 16.72 -7.55 -5.02
CA LEU A 22 17.95 -6.83 -4.66
C LEU A 22 17.73 -5.50 -3.93
N ALA A 23 16.49 -5.06 -3.72
CA ALA A 23 16.22 -3.77 -3.08
C ALA A 23 15.79 -3.95 -1.62
N ASP A 24 16.43 -3.24 -0.69
CA ASP A 24 16.15 -3.31 0.75
C ASP A 24 14.78 -2.72 1.15
N LYS A 25 14.21 -1.89 0.27
CA LYS A 25 12.96 -1.17 0.50
C LYS A 25 11.83 -1.82 -0.29
N HIS A 26 10.90 -2.43 0.43
CA HIS A 26 9.75 -3.08 -0.17
C HIS A 26 8.51 -2.19 -0.07
N LYS A 27 7.73 -2.17 -1.15
CA LYS A 27 6.50 -1.40 -1.21
C LYS A 27 5.34 -2.28 -0.73
N LEU A 28 4.63 -1.78 0.27
CA LEU A 28 3.35 -2.34 0.71
C LEU A 28 2.28 -2.20 -0.38
N GLU A 29 1.71 -3.33 -0.75
CA GLU A 29 0.47 -3.46 -1.50
C GLU A 29 -0.68 -3.69 -0.53
N ARG A 30 -1.81 -3.04 -0.82
CA ARG A 30 -3.01 -3.15 0.03
C ARG A 30 -3.81 -4.41 -0.26
N PHE A 31 -3.63 -5.01 -1.44
CA PHE A 31 -4.44 -6.10 -1.95
C PHE A 31 -3.58 -7.14 -2.65
N LEU A 32 -4.02 -8.40 -2.56
CA LEU A 32 -3.45 -9.49 -3.33
C LEU A 32 -3.89 -9.33 -4.80
N ARG A 33 -2.93 -9.32 -5.73
CA ARG A 33 -3.22 -9.32 -7.16
C ARG A 33 -3.10 -10.76 -7.68
N PRO A 34 -4.00 -11.22 -8.57
CA PRO A 34 -4.01 -12.61 -9.04
C PRO A 34 -2.74 -12.96 -9.83
N ASP A 35 -2.24 -12.04 -10.66
CA ASP A 35 -1.15 -12.33 -11.61
C ASP A 35 0.26 -12.00 -11.08
N ALA A 36 0.41 -11.76 -9.77
CA ALA A 36 1.68 -11.31 -9.22
C ALA A 36 2.10 -12.04 -7.96
N ALA A 37 3.35 -12.49 -7.95
CA ALA A 37 4.00 -12.95 -6.73
C ALA A 37 4.11 -11.78 -5.74
N LEU A 38 3.67 -12.05 -4.51
CA LEU A 38 3.70 -11.12 -3.39
C LEU A 38 4.41 -11.80 -2.23
N VAL A 39 5.10 -11.01 -1.42
CA VAL A 39 5.74 -11.52 -0.21
C VAL A 39 4.94 -11.07 1.00
N VAL A 40 4.65 -12.01 1.88
CA VAL A 40 3.96 -11.76 3.14
C VAL A 40 5.01 -11.75 4.25
N THR A 41 5.01 -10.69 5.06
CA THR A 41 5.81 -10.61 6.29
C THR A 41 4.91 -10.75 7.50
N VAL A 42 5.22 -11.69 8.39
CA VAL A 42 4.42 -11.95 9.59
C VAL A 42 5.31 -12.41 10.74
N TYR A 43 4.88 -12.16 11.97
CA TYR A 43 5.50 -12.77 13.15
C TYR A 43 5.00 -14.21 13.29
N ALA A 44 5.92 -15.16 13.14
CA ALA A 44 5.68 -16.59 13.26
C ALA A 44 6.92 -17.29 13.84
N PRO A 45 6.78 -18.49 14.43
CA PRO A 45 7.93 -19.31 14.81
C PRO A 45 8.87 -19.54 13.63
N ILE A 46 10.17 -19.49 13.89
CA ILE A 46 11.19 -19.66 12.87
C ILE A 46 11.13 -21.07 12.27
N THR A 47 11.09 -21.15 10.95
CA THR A 47 11.16 -22.39 10.19
C THR A 47 12.28 -22.26 9.15
N PHE A 48 13.09 -23.30 9.00
CA PHE A 48 14.21 -23.27 8.08
C PHE A 48 13.74 -23.54 6.64
N PRO A 49 14.15 -22.72 5.64
CA PRO A 49 13.90 -23.01 4.23
C PRO A 49 14.58 -24.32 3.79
N PRO A 50 14.03 -25.10 2.83
CA PRO A 50 12.82 -24.82 2.04
C PRO A 50 11.54 -25.34 2.71
N ALA A 51 10.55 -24.46 2.89
CA ALA A 51 9.23 -24.82 3.40
C ALA A 51 8.12 -24.26 2.50
N SER A 52 7.13 -25.09 2.16
CA SER A 52 5.92 -24.64 1.46
C SER A 52 4.95 -23.98 2.45
N VAL A 53 4.39 -22.84 2.04
CA VAL A 53 3.43 -22.06 2.84
C VAL A 53 2.10 -22.00 2.11
N LEU A 54 1.01 -22.20 2.86
CA LEU A 54 -0.36 -22.10 2.38
C LEU A 54 -1.11 -21.05 3.20
N LEU A 55 -1.88 -20.21 2.52
CA LEU A 55 -2.70 -19.17 3.14
C LEU A 55 -4.19 -19.49 2.96
N PHE A 56 -4.91 -19.61 4.07
CA PHE A 56 -6.34 -19.89 4.09
C PHE A 56 -7.14 -18.73 4.65
N LYS A 57 -8.32 -18.48 4.09
CA LYS A 57 -9.35 -17.58 4.63
C LYS A 57 -10.50 -18.38 5.21
N GLN A 58 -10.86 -18.10 6.45
CA GLN A 58 -12.05 -18.65 7.06
C GLN A 58 -13.30 -17.91 6.59
N ARG A 59 -14.28 -18.64 6.04
CA ARG A 59 -15.63 -18.15 5.74
C ARG A 59 -16.48 -18.18 7.02
N SER A 60 -17.59 -17.45 7.05
CA SER A 60 -18.58 -17.47 8.14
C SER A 60 -19.04 -18.87 8.55
N ASN A 61 -19.07 -19.80 7.60
CA ASN A 61 -19.56 -21.16 7.79
C ASN A 61 -18.48 -22.11 8.38
N GLY A 62 -17.29 -21.59 8.72
CA GLY A 62 -16.15 -22.39 9.18
C GLY A 62 -15.35 -23.07 8.06
N MET A 63 -15.72 -22.85 6.80
CA MET A 63 -14.99 -23.38 5.63
C MET A 63 -13.71 -22.58 5.38
N HIS A 64 -12.62 -23.26 5.03
CA HIS A 64 -11.34 -22.65 4.72
C HIS A 64 -11.12 -22.58 3.20
N ASP A 65 -11.11 -21.37 2.65
CA ASP A 65 -10.82 -21.13 1.24
C ASP A 65 -9.32 -20.91 1.04
N LEU A 66 -8.70 -21.67 0.13
CA LEU A 66 -7.30 -21.49 -0.24
C LEU A 66 -7.15 -20.22 -1.08
N ILE A 67 -6.39 -19.23 -0.59
CA ILE A 67 -6.17 -17.97 -1.30
C ILE A 67 -4.85 -17.99 -2.08
N ALA A 68 -3.78 -18.42 -1.40
CA ALA A 68 -2.43 -18.31 -1.93
C ALA A 68 -1.60 -19.54 -1.57
N THR A 69 -0.75 -19.91 -2.51
CA THR A 69 0.28 -20.93 -2.35
C THR A 69 1.64 -20.28 -2.55
N GLY A 70 2.65 -20.72 -1.79
CA GLY A 70 3.97 -20.13 -1.89
C GLY A 70 5.05 -20.97 -1.22
N SER A 71 6.25 -20.44 -1.26
CA SER A 71 7.42 -20.97 -0.55
C SER A 71 7.95 -19.93 0.42
N LEU A 72 8.56 -20.41 1.49
CA LEU A 72 9.27 -19.59 2.45
C LEU A 72 10.60 -19.13 1.82
N LEU A 73 10.86 -17.82 1.87
CA LEU A 73 12.08 -17.21 1.33
C LEU A 73 13.23 -17.28 2.35
N ALA A 74 13.46 -16.19 3.07
CA ALA A 74 14.42 -16.09 4.17
C ALA A 74 13.71 -15.46 5.37
N VAL A 75 14.14 -15.85 6.57
CA VAL A 75 13.54 -15.39 7.83
C VAL A 75 14.39 -14.25 8.39
N ASP A 76 14.22 -13.06 7.81
CA ASP A 76 15.00 -11.88 8.17
C ASP A 76 14.10 -10.79 8.79
N PRO A 77 14.35 -10.35 10.04
CA PRO A 77 13.61 -9.25 10.65
C PRO A 77 14.01 -7.87 10.09
N ASP A 78 15.15 -7.79 9.39
CA ASP A 78 15.71 -6.54 8.87
C ASP A 78 14.99 -6.01 7.63
N ARG A 79 14.14 -6.83 7.02
CA ARG A 79 13.39 -6.46 5.82
C ARG A 79 12.48 -5.27 6.08
N ILE A 80 12.63 -4.21 5.27
CA ILE A 80 11.87 -2.96 5.46
C ILE A 80 10.64 -2.92 4.55
N VAL A 81 9.47 -2.98 5.17
CA VAL A 81 8.16 -2.77 4.54
C VAL A 81 7.76 -1.29 4.62
N ILE A 82 7.42 -0.68 3.49
CA ILE A 82 7.09 0.75 3.38
C ILE A 82 5.72 0.95 2.76
N LYS A 83 4.85 1.64 3.52
CA LYS A 83 3.56 2.12 3.02
C LYS A 83 3.73 3.50 2.37
N ARG A 84 3.32 3.58 1.11
CA ARG A 84 3.21 4.84 0.38
C ARG A 84 1.86 5.51 0.66
N LEU A 85 1.88 6.76 1.06
CA LEU A 85 0.71 7.64 1.12
C LEU A 85 0.87 8.71 0.03
N VAL A 86 -0.22 9.04 -0.66
CA VAL A 86 -0.21 10.05 -1.72
C VAL A 86 -1.24 11.11 -1.37
N LEU A 87 -0.78 12.34 -1.14
CA LEU A 87 -1.65 13.50 -0.95
C LEU A 87 -1.87 14.16 -2.31
N SER A 88 -3.12 14.41 -2.66
CA SER A 88 -3.52 15.07 -3.90
C SER A 88 -3.85 16.53 -3.67
N GLY A 89 -3.40 17.40 -4.57
CA GLY A 89 -3.77 18.81 -4.61
C GLY A 89 -4.07 19.26 -6.03
N HIS A 90 -4.87 20.31 -6.15
CA HIS A 90 -5.26 20.88 -7.43
C HIS A 90 -4.57 22.23 -7.66
N PRO A 91 -3.97 22.46 -8.83
CA PRO A 91 -3.47 23.77 -9.21
C PRO A 91 -4.66 24.73 -9.38
N PHE A 92 -4.50 25.96 -8.87
CA PHE A 92 -5.50 27.01 -8.97
C PHE A 92 -5.04 28.13 -9.90
N LYS A 93 -3.83 28.65 -9.69
CA LYS A 93 -3.21 29.68 -10.54
C LYS A 93 -1.90 29.15 -11.09
N ILE A 94 -1.76 29.14 -12.41
CA ILE A 94 -0.60 28.58 -13.10
C ILE A 94 0.17 29.71 -13.77
N PHE A 95 1.45 29.79 -13.45
CA PHE A 95 2.44 30.61 -14.14
C PHE A 95 3.39 29.69 -14.92
N THR A 96 4.38 30.25 -15.60
CA THR A 96 5.31 29.48 -16.46
C THR A 96 6.08 28.40 -15.72
N LYS A 97 6.66 28.69 -14.54
CA LYS A 97 7.42 27.74 -13.71
C LYS A 97 6.94 27.66 -12.25
N THR A 98 5.89 28.38 -11.91
CA THR A 98 5.33 28.40 -10.55
C THR A 98 3.84 28.18 -10.62
N ALA A 99 3.27 27.46 -9.65
CA ALA A 99 1.83 27.32 -9.55
C ALA A 99 1.38 27.43 -8.09
N VAL A 100 0.18 27.96 -7.89
CA VAL A 100 -0.48 27.97 -6.59
C VAL A 100 -1.35 26.73 -6.51
N VAL A 101 -1.13 25.88 -5.50
CA VAL A 101 -1.86 24.63 -5.28
C VAL A 101 -2.81 24.80 -4.09
N ARG A 102 -4.02 24.25 -4.21
CA ARG A 102 -5.07 24.20 -3.19
C ARG A 102 -5.52 22.76 -2.90
N TYR A 103 -6.19 22.58 -1.76
CA TYR A 103 -6.75 21.30 -1.30
C TYR A 103 -5.73 20.18 -1.03
N MET A 104 -4.42 20.48 -1.01
CA MET A 104 -3.42 19.52 -0.54
C MET A 104 -3.28 19.56 0.98
N PHE A 105 -3.30 20.77 1.55
CA PHE A 105 -3.25 21.03 2.99
C PHE A 105 -4.33 22.05 3.34
N PHE A 106 -4.76 22.05 4.61
CA PHE A 106 -5.71 23.03 5.14
C PHE A 106 -5.03 24.03 6.08
N ASN A 107 -3.97 23.63 6.78
CA ASN A 107 -3.22 24.49 7.69
C ASN A 107 -1.92 24.99 7.04
N ARG A 108 -1.48 26.18 7.45
CA ARG A 108 -0.17 26.75 7.06
C ARG A 108 1.02 25.96 7.61
N GLU A 109 0.90 25.47 8.84
CA GLU A 109 1.96 24.75 9.55
C GLU A 109 2.35 23.46 8.82
N ASP A 110 1.35 22.72 8.32
CA ASP A 110 1.56 21.49 7.55
C ASP A 110 2.38 21.76 6.28
N VAL A 111 2.07 22.84 5.55
CA VAL A 111 2.82 23.23 4.35
C VAL A 111 4.29 23.52 4.67
N MET A 112 4.56 24.16 5.82
CA MET A 112 5.91 24.47 6.25
C MET A 112 6.67 23.20 6.68
N TRP A 113 6.00 22.27 7.36
CA TRP A 113 6.55 20.98 7.73
C TRP A 113 6.92 20.13 6.50
N PHE A 114 6.06 20.09 5.49
CA PHE A 114 6.26 19.32 4.27
C PHE A 114 7.08 20.05 3.18
N LYS A 115 7.67 21.21 3.49
CA LYS A 115 8.51 21.99 2.57
C LYS A 115 9.67 21.22 1.93
N PRO A 116 10.43 20.33 2.62
CA PRO A 116 11.54 19.63 2.00
C PRO A 116 11.11 18.47 1.09
N VAL A 117 9.81 18.16 1.00
CA VAL A 117 9.32 17.04 0.20
C VAL A 117 9.17 17.44 -1.26
N GLU A 118 9.60 16.55 -2.15
CA GLU A 118 9.40 16.70 -3.59
C GLU A 118 7.95 16.42 -4.02
N LEU A 119 7.42 17.29 -4.85
CA LEU A 119 6.12 17.15 -5.51
C LEU A 119 6.29 16.47 -6.87
N ARG A 120 5.28 15.68 -7.25
CA ARG A 120 5.19 15.04 -8.56
C ARG A 120 3.81 15.27 -9.14
N THR A 121 3.68 15.50 -10.44
CA THR A 121 2.36 15.53 -11.10
C THR A 121 2.06 14.23 -11.85
N LYS A 122 0.78 14.02 -12.18
CA LYS A 122 0.33 12.91 -13.04
C LYS A 122 1.07 12.90 -14.39
N TRP A 123 1.36 14.08 -14.92
CA TRP A 123 2.06 14.29 -16.19
C TRP A 123 3.58 14.32 -16.08
N GLY A 124 4.13 13.85 -14.95
CA GLY A 124 5.57 13.62 -14.80
C GLY A 124 6.42 14.86 -14.51
N ARG A 125 5.81 16.01 -14.18
CA ARG A 125 6.56 17.18 -13.71
C ARG A 125 6.99 16.98 -12.27
N ARG A 126 8.20 17.43 -11.93
CA ARG A 126 8.71 17.47 -10.55
C ARG A 126 8.76 18.92 -10.07
N GLY A 127 8.68 19.08 -8.76
CA GLY A 127 8.67 20.40 -8.14
C GLY A 127 8.88 20.37 -6.64
N HIS A 128 8.96 21.54 -6.04
CA HIS A 128 9.09 21.71 -4.58
C HIS A 128 8.23 22.88 -4.09
N ILE A 129 7.91 22.87 -2.80
CA ILE A 129 7.13 23.94 -2.16
C ILE A 129 8.07 25.12 -1.87
N LYS A 130 7.69 26.33 -2.32
CA LYS A 130 8.48 27.55 -2.09
C LYS A 130 8.04 28.25 -0.81
N GLU A 131 6.77 28.65 -0.77
CA GLU A 131 6.19 29.41 0.34
C GLU A 131 4.70 29.07 0.53
N PRO A 132 4.21 28.97 1.78
CA PRO A 132 2.78 28.93 2.05
C PRO A 132 2.15 30.31 1.80
N LEU A 133 0.92 30.32 1.32
CA LEU A 133 0.12 31.51 1.06
C LEU A 133 -1.13 31.53 1.95
N GLY A 134 -1.33 32.62 2.68
CA GLY A 134 -2.50 32.79 3.55
C GLY A 134 -2.56 31.79 4.72
N THR A 135 -3.78 31.47 5.15
CA THR A 135 -4.09 30.60 6.29
C THR A 135 -4.65 29.22 5.88
N HIS A 136 -5.36 29.13 4.75
CA HIS A 136 -6.08 27.92 4.30
C HIS A 136 -5.21 26.86 3.59
N GLY A 137 -3.91 26.80 3.90
CA GLY A 137 -3.02 25.80 3.32
C GLY A 137 -2.79 25.93 1.81
N HIS A 138 -3.05 27.12 1.24
CA HIS A 138 -2.59 27.41 -0.11
C HIS A 138 -1.08 27.48 -0.13
N MET A 139 -0.46 27.02 -1.20
CA MET A 139 0.98 27.02 -1.30
C MET A 139 1.44 27.35 -2.71
N LYS A 140 2.56 28.05 -2.80
CA LYS A 140 3.24 28.33 -4.05
C LYS A 140 4.31 27.28 -4.26
N CYS A 141 4.20 26.56 -5.36
CA CYS A 141 5.10 25.50 -5.76
C CYS A 141 5.92 25.96 -6.97
N HIS A 142 7.18 25.54 -7.02
CA HIS A 142 8.02 25.67 -8.19
C HIS A 142 8.08 24.33 -8.91
N PHE A 143 7.91 24.34 -10.23
CA PHE A 143 7.97 23.15 -11.08
C PHE A 143 8.97 23.36 -12.21
N ASP A 144 9.51 22.27 -12.75
CA ASP A 144 10.49 22.31 -13.84
C ASP A 144 9.95 22.98 -15.11
N GLY A 145 8.64 22.88 -15.34
CA GLY A 145 7.94 23.46 -16.49
C GLY A 145 6.50 23.84 -16.18
N GLN A 146 5.79 24.32 -17.19
CA GLN A 146 4.42 24.77 -17.05
C GLN A 146 3.47 23.60 -16.79
N LEU A 147 2.61 23.76 -15.78
CA LEU A 147 1.54 22.81 -15.44
C LEU A 147 0.35 22.99 -16.37
N LYS A 148 -0.39 21.92 -16.67
CA LYS A 148 -1.72 22.06 -17.30
C LYS A 148 -2.79 22.31 -16.24
N SER A 149 -3.90 22.93 -16.64
CA SER A 149 -5.03 23.20 -15.74
C SER A 149 -5.69 21.92 -15.21
N GLN A 150 -5.67 20.84 -16.01
CA GLN A 150 -6.21 19.53 -15.64
C GLN A 150 -5.24 18.68 -14.78
N ASP A 151 -4.06 19.20 -14.44
CA ASP A 151 -3.08 18.42 -13.69
C ASP A 151 -3.49 18.27 -12.22
N THR A 152 -3.14 17.13 -11.64
CA THR A 152 -3.17 16.92 -10.19
C THR A 152 -1.74 16.85 -9.68
N VAL A 153 -1.45 17.63 -8.64
CA VAL A 153 -0.17 17.60 -7.93
C VAL A 153 -0.27 16.54 -6.85
N LEU A 154 0.75 15.71 -6.75
CA LEU A 154 0.83 14.58 -5.85
C LEU A 154 2.07 14.74 -4.97
N LEU A 155 1.91 14.54 -3.68
CA LEU A 155 3.00 14.48 -2.72
C LEU A 155 3.09 13.05 -2.19
N ASN A 156 4.24 12.41 -2.37
CA ASN A 156 4.47 11.02 -1.94
C ASN A 156 5.13 11.00 -0.57
N LEU A 157 4.44 10.45 0.42
CA LEU A 157 4.96 10.19 1.75
C LEU A 157 5.19 8.69 1.93
N TYR A 158 6.19 8.35 2.74
CA TYR A 158 6.57 6.98 3.03
C TYR A 158 6.64 6.79 4.54
N LYS A 159 6.01 5.72 5.01
CA LYS A 159 6.07 5.29 6.41
C LYS A 159 6.49 3.83 6.48
N ARG A 160 7.44 3.51 7.36
CA ARG A 160 7.76 2.11 7.69
C ARG A 160 6.59 1.50 8.45
N VAL A 161 6.15 0.32 8.01
CA VAL A 161 5.09 -0.43 8.66
C VAL A 161 5.67 -1.75 9.17
N PHE A 162 5.15 -2.19 10.30
CA PHE A 162 5.50 -3.47 10.91
C PHE A 162 4.22 -4.30 11.01
N PRO A 163 4.30 -5.63 10.80
CA PRO A 163 3.15 -6.48 10.92
C PRO A 163 2.60 -6.44 12.34
N LYS A 164 1.31 -6.75 12.49
CA LYS A 164 0.70 -6.89 13.81
C LYS A 164 1.07 -8.23 14.44
N TRP A 165 1.20 -8.27 15.76
CA TRP A 165 1.36 -9.52 16.50
C TRP A 165 -0.01 -10.19 16.65
N THR A 166 -0.34 -11.10 15.75
CA THR A 166 -1.62 -11.86 15.74
C THR A 166 -1.36 -13.36 15.62
N TYR A 167 -0.25 -13.82 16.20
CA TYR A 167 0.07 -15.26 16.20
C TYR A 167 -0.78 -15.97 17.24
N ASP A 168 -1.72 -16.80 16.77
CA ASP A 168 -2.47 -17.76 17.57
C ASP A 168 -2.17 -19.17 17.04
N PRO A 169 -1.63 -20.09 17.87
CA PRO A 169 -1.39 -21.46 17.46
C PRO A 169 -2.65 -22.29 17.28
N TYR A 170 -3.80 -21.86 17.83
CA TYR A 170 -5.05 -22.61 17.75
C TYR A 170 -5.76 -22.34 16.43
N VAL A 171 -5.96 -23.40 15.65
CA VAL A 171 -6.73 -23.38 14.40
C VAL A 171 -7.98 -24.23 14.59
N PRO A 172 -9.19 -23.68 14.36
CA PRO A 172 -10.42 -24.47 14.43
C PRO A 172 -10.42 -25.54 13.34
N GLU A 173 -11.03 -26.68 13.63
CA GLU A 173 -11.18 -27.76 12.66
C GLU A 173 -12.05 -27.30 11.47
N PRO A 174 -11.57 -27.45 10.22
CA PRO A 174 -12.35 -27.05 9.07
C PRO A 174 -13.54 -27.99 8.86
N VAL A 175 -14.69 -27.41 8.53
CA VAL A 175 -15.79 -28.19 7.93
C VAL A 175 -15.40 -28.66 6.53
N PRO A 176 -15.97 -29.77 6.03
CA PRO A 176 -15.74 -30.23 4.66
C PRO A 176 -15.96 -29.11 3.65
N TRP A 177 -14.99 -28.91 2.76
CA TRP A 177 -15.11 -27.88 1.75
C TRP A 177 -16.15 -28.28 0.71
N VAL A 178 -17.12 -27.40 0.48
CA VAL A 178 -18.18 -27.57 -0.52
C VAL A 178 -18.11 -26.38 -1.48
N ARG A 179 -18.22 -26.67 -2.77
CA ARG A 179 -18.30 -25.62 -3.80
C ARG A 179 -19.70 -25.04 -3.79
N ASP A 180 -19.87 -23.83 -3.26
CA ASP A 180 -21.13 -23.08 -3.39
C ASP A 180 -21.34 -22.71 -4.87
N GLU A 181 -22.40 -23.22 -5.51
CA GLU A 181 -22.77 -22.91 -6.90
C GLU A 181 -23.42 -21.52 -7.05
N THR A 182 -23.68 -20.81 -5.95
CA THR A 182 -24.52 -19.60 -5.89
C THR A 182 -23.77 -18.30 -5.59
N MET A 183 -22.46 -18.22 -5.86
CA MET A 183 -21.77 -16.92 -5.94
C MET A 183 -21.74 -16.45 -7.39
N PRO A 184 -22.24 -15.24 -7.72
CA PRO A 184 -21.90 -14.63 -9.00
C PRO A 184 -20.37 -14.54 -9.09
N PRO A 185 -19.77 -14.80 -10.27
CA PRO A 185 -18.33 -14.64 -10.44
C PRO A 185 -17.97 -13.24 -9.96
N ALA A 186 -16.91 -13.13 -9.15
CA ALA A 186 -16.40 -11.86 -8.67
C ALA A 186 -16.34 -10.90 -9.85
N GLN A 187 -17.18 -9.86 -9.82
CA GLN A 187 -17.26 -8.89 -10.91
C GLN A 187 -15.85 -8.36 -11.14
N GLU A 188 -15.31 -8.65 -12.32
CA GLU A 188 -14.18 -7.95 -12.88
C GLU A 188 -14.56 -6.47 -12.87
N VAL A 189 -14.00 -5.70 -11.94
CA VAL A 189 -14.13 -4.24 -11.97
C VAL A 189 -13.26 -3.80 -13.14
N GLU A 190 -13.86 -3.76 -14.33
CA GLU A 190 -13.35 -3.02 -15.46
C GLU A 190 -13.09 -1.59 -14.98
N MET A 191 -11.82 -1.22 -14.99
CA MET A 191 -11.35 0.10 -14.62
C MET A 191 -11.43 0.96 -15.89
N GLU A 192 -12.59 1.55 -16.16
CA GLU A 192 -12.70 2.76 -16.99
C GLU A 192 -12.57 4.03 -16.16
#